data_AF-A0A8T3U5D0-F1
#
_entry.id   AF-A0A8T3U5D0-F1
#
_cell.length_a   1.000
_cell.length_b   1.000
_cell.length_c   1.000
_cell.angle_alpha   90.00
_cell.angle_beta   90.00
_cell.angle_gamma   90.00
#
_symmetry.space_group_name_H-M   'P 1'
#
loop_
_entity.id
_entity.type
_entity.pdbx_description
1 polymer ?
#
loop_
_entity_poly.entity_id
_entity_poly.type
_entity_poly.pdbx_seq_one_letter_code
_entity_poly.pdbx_strand_id
1 'polypeptide(L)' 'MKYLKSEELKFTNKNDDGTCTYTGDITINNGGNFVYTFRVLPKHEMILDIEDMDLSKWYIKEN' A
#
# COMPACT_ATOMS: atom_id res chain seq x y z
N MET A 1 -4.14 -10.01 13.65
CA MET A 1 -4.19 -8.58 14.03
C MET A 1 -5.32 -7.97 13.20
N LYS A 2 -6.37 -7.42 13.81
CA LYS A 2 -7.58 -7.00 13.05
C LYS A 2 -7.29 -5.67 12.36
N TYR A 3 -7.10 -5.66 11.04
CA TYR A 3 -6.85 -4.44 10.29
C TYR A 3 -8.05 -3.50 10.47
N LEU A 4 -7.79 -2.30 10.99
CA LEU A 4 -8.83 -1.35 11.40
C LEU A 4 -9.66 -0.86 10.21
N LYS A 5 -9.06 -0.79 9.02
CA LYS A 5 -9.72 -0.45 7.75
C LYS A 5 -8.72 -0.59 6.60
N SER A 6 -9.14 -1.13 5.46
CA SER A 6 -8.38 -1.07 4.19
C SER A 6 -9.12 -0.19 3.20
N GLU A 7 -8.41 0.72 2.55
CA GLU A 7 -8.97 1.59 1.51
C GLU A 7 -8.18 1.38 0.21
N GLU A 8 -8.91 1.25 -0.90
CA GLU A 8 -8.27 1.11 -2.20
C GLU A 8 -7.84 2.48 -2.74
N LEU A 9 -6.56 2.60 -3.09
CA LEU A 9 -6.02 3.80 -3.71
C LEU A 9 -6.47 3.88 -5.18
N LYS A 10 -6.82 5.09 -5.61
CA LYS A 10 -7.20 5.36 -7.00
C LYS A 10 -5.98 5.77 -7.80
N PHE A 11 -5.88 5.29 -9.04
CA PHE A 11 -4.85 5.75 -9.97
C PHE A 11 -5.09 7.22 -10.33
N THR A 12 -4.05 8.04 -10.20
CA THR A 12 -4.12 9.48 -10.45
C THR A 12 -3.40 9.85 -11.74
N ASN A 13 -2.13 9.49 -11.87
CA ASN A 13 -1.37 9.76 -13.08
C ASN A 13 -0.22 8.76 -13.30
N LYS A 14 0.30 8.77 -14.52
CA LYS A 14 1.60 8.19 -14.86
C LYS A 14 2.53 9.34 -15.21
N ASN A 15 3.69 9.38 -14.57
CA ASN A 15 4.72 10.40 -14.78
C ASN A 15 5.61 10.01 -15.96
N ASP A 16 6.30 10.99 -16.53
CA ASP A 16 7.17 10.81 -17.70
C ASP A 16 8.39 9.91 -17.40
N ASP A 17 8.79 9.81 -16.13
CA ASP A 17 9.85 8.92 -15.65
C ASP A 17 9.42 7.44 -15.53
N GLY A 18 8.17 7.13 -15.87
CA GLY A 18 7.60 5.79 -15.80
C GLY A 18 6.98 5.42 -14.46
N THR A 19 7.00 6.30 -13.46
CA THR A 19 6.34 6.08 -12.17
C THR A 19 4.82 6.33 -12.24
N CYS A 20 4.06 5.71 -11.33
CA CYS A 20 2.61 5.87 -11.23
C CYS A 20 2.22 6.43 -9.86
N THR A 21 1.35 7.44 -9.85
CA THR A 21 0.81 8.03 -8.62
C THR A 21 -0.57 7.45 -8.33
N TYR A 22 -0.76 7.03 -7.08
CA TYR A 22 -2.05 6.60 -6.56
C TYR A 22 -2.43 7.44 -5.34
N THR A 23 -3.70 7.80 -5.23
CA THR A 23 -4.20 8.68 -4.17
C THR A 23 -5.47 8.11 -3.54
N GLY A 24 -5.61 8.30 -2.23
CA GLY A 24 -6.79 7.90 -1.49
C GLY A 24 -6.88 8.69 -0.19
N ASP A 25 -8.10 8.94 0.25
CA ASP A 25 -8.38 9.70 1.47
C ASP A 25 -8.67 8.74 2.63
N ILE A 26 -8.03 8.98 3.77
CA ILE A 26 -8.25 8.18 4.98
C ILE A 26 -8.95 9.04 6.01
N THR A 27 -10.13 8.60 6.46
CA THR A 27 -10.87 9.25 7.55
C THR A 27 -10.59 8.53 8.87
N ILE A 28 -10.05 9.26 9.84
CA ILE A 28 -9.82 8.77 11.21
C ILE A 28 -10.91 9.34 12.11
N ASN A 29 -11.91 8.52 12.44
CA ASN A 29 -13.08 8.95 13.19
C ASN A 29 -12.83 9.07 14.71
N ASN A 30 -11.78 8.41 15.23
CA ASN A 30 -11.52 8.34 16.66
C ASN A 30 -10.28 9.17 16.99
N GLY A 31 -10.51 10.43 17.37
CA GLY A 31 -9.48 11.34 17.84
C GLY A 31 -9.02 10.96 19.24
N GLY A 32 -7.92 10.22 19.33
CA GLY A 32 -7.17 9.99 20.57
C GLY A 32 -5.67 10.17 20.30
N ASN A 33 -4.88 10.22 21.37
CA ASN A 33 -3.41 10.30 21.29
C ASN A 33 -2.82 8.93 20.94
N PHE A 34 -3.12 8.43 19.74
CA PHE A 34 -2.61 7.17 19.22
C PHE A 34 -1.71 7.43 18.02
N VAL A 35 -0.67 6.63 17.88
CA VAL A 35 0.19 6.61 16.69
C VAL A 35 -0.43 5.62 15.71
N TYR A 36 -0.71 6.08 14.50
CA TYR A 36 -1.19 5.24 13.41
C TYR A 36 -0.02 4.86 12.50
N THR A 37 0.06 3.60 12.13
CA THR A 37 0.97 3.12 11.08
C THR A 37 0.13 2.70 9.87
N PHE A 38 0.46 3.26 8.72
CA PHE A 38 -0.17 2.91 7.44
C PHE A 38 0.79 2.05 6.63
N ARG A 39 0.27 1.00 5.99
CA ARG A 39 1.02 0.16 5.05
C ARG A 39 0.33 0.25 3.69
N VAL A 40 1.11 0.61 2.66
CA VAL A 40 0.64 0.60 1.26
C VAL A 40 1.01 -0.75 0.67
N LEU A 41 0.03 -1.42 0.07
CA LEU A 41 0.21 -2.74 -0.53
C LEU A 41 0.00 -2.61 -2.05
N PRO A 42 0.96 -3.04 -2.88
CA PRO A 42 0.72 -3.14 -4.31
C PRO A 42 -0.28 -4.27 -4.58
N LYS A 43 -1.19 -4.06 -5.54
CA LYS A 43 -2.01 -5.15 -6.07
C LYS A 43 -1.21 -5.88 -7.14
N HIS A 44 -0.83 -7.13 -6.86
CA HIS A 44 -0.15 -7.99 -7.80
C HIS A 44 -0.74 -9.41 -7.70
N GLU A 45 -0.94 -10.09 -8.83
CA GLU A 45 -1.61 -11.41 -8.87
C GLU A 45 -0.91 -12.49 -8.02
N MET A 46 0.39 -12.33 -7.77
CA MET A 46 1.18 -13.24 -6.93
C MET A 46 1.09 -12.95 -5.42
N ILE A 47 0.45 -11.87 -5.00
CA ILE A 47 0.22 -11.56 -3.59
C ILE A 47 -1.11 -12.19 -3.22
N LEU A 48 -1.06 -13.37 -2.58
CA LEU A 48 -2.22 -14.15 -2.19
C LEU A 48 -2.76 -13.70 -0.83
N ASP A 49 -1.87 -13.38 0.11
CA ASP A 49 -2.22 -12.77 1.39
C ASP A 49 -1.28 -11.61 1.78
N ILE A 50 -1.74 -10.74 2.67
CA ILE A 50 -0.99 -9.57 3.12
C ILE A 50 0.27 -9.96 3.91
N GLU A 51 0.23 -11.11 4.59
CA GLU A 51 1.35 -11.71 5.29
C GLU A 51 2.47 -12.18 4.33
N ASP A 52 2.16 -12.45 3.06
CA ASP A 52 3.14 -12.91 2.06
C ASP A 52 4.12 -11.79 1.66
N MET A 53 3.81 -10.53 1.96
CA MET A 53 4.68 -9.39 1.63
C MET A 53 6.02 -9.41 2.36
N ASP A 54 6.08 -9.91 3.61
CA ASP A 54 7.35 -10.03 4.34
C ASP A 54 8.27 -11.13 3.75
N LEU A 55 7.73 -12.00 2.89
CA LEU A 55 8.47 -13.06 2.19
C LEU A 55 8.87 -12.68 0.76
N SER A 56 8.24 -11.66 0.18
CA SER A 56 8.58 -11.19 -1.18
C SER A 56 9.92 -10.43 -1.19
N LYS A 57 11.02 -11.14 -1.46
CA LYS A 57 12.25 -10.48 -1.92
C LYS A 57 11.99 -9.91 -3.32
N TRP A 58 12.03 -8.59 -3.44
CA TRP A 58 12.02 -7.93 -4.74
C TRP A 58 13.25 -8.36 -5.52
N TYR A 59 13.07 -9.14 -6.60
CA TYR A 59 14.11 -9.39 -7.57
C TYR A 59 14.35 -8.09 -8.35
N ILE A 60 15.17 -7.20 -7.80
CA ILE A 60 15.75 -6.13 -8.59
C ILE A 60 16.76 -6.81 -9.50
N LYS A 61 16.52 -6.76 -10.81
CA LYS A 61 17.52 -7.20 -11.79
C LYS A 61 18.70 -6.25 -11.69
N GLU A 62 19.78 -6.67 -11.04
CA GLU A 62 21.05 -5.97 -11.12
C GLU A 62 21.53 -6.05 -12.59
N ASN A 63 21.84 -4.89 -13.17
CA ASN A 63 22.43 -4.77 -14.50
C ASN A 63 23.94 -4.96 -14.44
#